data_AF-A0AA51RTW5-F1
#
_entry.id   AF-A0AA51RTW5-F1
#
_cell.length_a   1.000
_cell.length_b   1.000
_cell.length_c   1.000
_cell.angle_alpha   90.00
_cell.angle_beta   90.00
_cell.angle_gamma   90.00
#
_symmetry.space_group_name_H-M   'P 1'
#
loop_
_entity.id
_entity.type
_entity.pdbx_description
1 polymer ?
#
loop_
_entity_poly.entity_id
_entity_poly.type
_entity_poly.pdbx_seq_one_letter_code
_entity_poly.pdbx_strand_id
1 'polypeptide(L)'
;MLSSFINDMVEGMCLSETESQSEKLIPILQENGFLPDTLDESLEVEELPEQIALHAPKKILTFDCECIENPEDYAGLFIHFVTHADLNDKVSEIRSSYNYDNEQASLSCIIDGKKHSKTWKQSSDWVAEEYFEFVNQLFGKYFKINFVSLPAVDQCLELIILDTENSKIAQVFFDRVGGKIDPDEESGYRILLTIIFSIIGLIITTLVGWYFFGFWISFGISIGFWVIFALVKAIRIVNAQEAQEEFEKELQENPEMIGKLAVEFMEELKKQK
;
A
#
# COMPACT_ATOMS: atom_id res chain seq x y z
N MET A 1 -12.54 44.94 -10.51
CA MET A 1 -13.73 44.08 -10.39
C MET A 1 -13.37 42.62 -10.65
N LEU A 2 -12.61 42.28 -11.71
CA LEU A 2 -12.05 40.93 -11.88
C LEU A 2 -10.95 40.58 -10.84
N SER A 3 -10.13 41.55 -10.44
CA SER A 3 -9.01 41.31 -9.52
C SER A 3 -9.42 40.98 -8.08
N SER A 4 -10.57 41.49 -7.60
CA SER A 4 -11.07 41.14 -6.27
C SER A 4 -11.75 39.77 -6.27
N PHE A 5 -12.40 39.40 -7.37
CA PHE A 5 -13.03 38.09 -7.54
C PHE A 5 -11.99 36.95 -7.62
N ILE A 6 -10.85 37.21 -8.28
CA ILE A 6 -9.73 36.26 -8.37
C ILE A 6 -9.04 36.10 -7.01
N ASN A 7 -8.86 37.18 -6.24
CA ASN A 7 -8.27 37.10 -4.90
C ASN A 7 -9.17 36.33 -3.91
N ASP A 8 -10.49 36.53 -3.98
CA ASP A 8 -11.45 35.82 -3.11
C ASP A 8 -11.56 34.31 -3.46
N MET A 9 -11.26 33.90 -4.70
CA MET A 9 -11.19 32.48 -5.10
C MET A 9 -9.87 31.81 -4.71
N VAL A 10 -8.76 32.56 -4.70
CA VAL A 10 -7.42 32.03 -4.37
C VAL A 10 -7.24 31.83 -2.86
N GLU A 11 -7.92 32.62 -2.01
CA GLU A 11 -7.91 32.43 -0.55
C GLU A 11 -8.75 31.23 -0.06
N GLY A 12 -9.61 30.66 -0.92
CA GLY A 12 -10.51 29.54 -0.56
C GLY A 12 -9.91 28.14 -0.69
N MET A 13 -8.69 27.98 -1.24
CA MET A 13 -8.10 26.68 -1.53
C MET A 13 -6.73 26.56 -0.86
N CYS A 14 -6.53 25.49 -0.09
CA CYS A 14 -5.32 25.17 0.65
C CYS A 14 -4.09 25.02 -0.27
N LEU A 15 -3.46 26.14 -0.65
CA LEU A 15 -2.15 26.17 -1.29
C LEU A 15 -1.09 26.36 -0.21
N SER A 16 -0.51 25.26 0.27
CA SER A 16 0.74 25.34 1.03
C SER A 16 1.91 25.44 0.05
N GLU A 17 2.44 26.65 -0.14
CA GLU A 17 3.78 26.82 -0.72
C GLU A 17 4.78 26.05 0.15
N THR A 18 5.29 24.92 -0.36
CA THR A 18 6.26 24.09 0.35
C THR A 18 7.61 24.14 -0.34
N GLU A 19 8.43 25.09 0.09
CA GLU A 19 9.91 25.04 0.03
C GLU A 19 10.41 23.81 0.82
N SER A 20 10.26 22.59 0.27
CA SER A 20 10.95 21.37 0.75
C SER A 20 10.68 20.14 -0.16
N GLN A 21 10.55 20.33 -1.48
CA GLN A 21 10.39 19.19 -2.41
C GLN A 21 11.62 18.93 -3.29
N SER A 22 12.56 19.87 -3.38
CA SER A 22 13.80 19.72 -4.16
C SER A 22 14.69 18.59 -3.64
N GLU A 23 14.84 18.45 -2.32
CA GLU A 23 15.66 17.39 -1.70
C GLU A 23 15.09 15.98 -1.93
N LYS A 24 13.77 15.85 -2.14
CA LYS A 24 13.12 14.57 -2.45
C LYS A 24 13.16 14.24 -3.95
N LEU A 25 13.25 15.26 -4.80
CA LEU A 25 13.34 15.07 -6.26
C LEU A 25 14.72 14.57 -6.71
N ILE A 26 15.80 15.01 -6.07
CA ILE A 26 17.18 14.69 -6.51
C ILE A 26 17.46 13.17 -6.55
N PRO A 27 17.15 12.38 -5.51
CA PRO A 27 17.34 10.93 -5.56
C PRO A 27 16.52 10.26 -6.66
N ILE A 28 15.30 10.74 -6.89
CA ILE A 28 14.39 10.22 -7.92
C ILE A 28 14.94 10.52 -9.32
N LEU A 29 15.53 11.71 -9.53
CA LEU A 29 16.15 12.09 -10.79
C LEU A 29 17.47 11.32 -11.07
N GLN A 30 18.25 11.00 -10.03
CA GLN A 30 19.48 10.18 -10.13
C GLN A 30 19.16 8.71 -10.42
N GLU A 31 18.28 8.09 -9.64
CA GLU A 31 17.89 6.67 -9.80
C GLU A 31 17.34 6.35 -11.20
N ASN A 32 16.81 7.36 -11.89
CA ASN A 32 16.18 7.22 -13.19
C ASN A 32 17.03 7.79 -14.36
N GLY A 33 18.29 8.18 -14.10
CA GLY A 33 19.28 8.52 -15.13
C GLY A 33 19.16 9.92 -15.75
N PHE A 34 18.47 10.85 -15.07
CA PHE A 34 18.38 12.27 -15.48
C PHE A 34 19.51 13.12 -14.90
N LEU A 35 20.05 12.66 -13.78
CA LEU A 35 21.30 13.13 -13.23
C LEU A 35 22.29 11.96 -13.26
N PRO A 36 23.57 12.19 -13.54
CA PRO A 36 24.57 11.13 -13.51
C PRO A 36 24.65 10.50 -12.10
N ASP A 37 24.88 9.18 -12.03
CA ASP A 37 25.02 8.39 -10.79
C ASP A 37 26.05 8.98 -9.82
N THR A 38 27.04 9.68 -10.40
CA THR A 38 27.96 10.54 -9.70
C THR A 38 27.86 11.91 -10.36
N LEU A 39 27.32 12.87 -9.61
CA LEU A 39 27.51 14.28 -9.95
C LEU A 39 29.03 14.51 -9.93
N ASP A 40 29.59 14.88 -11.08
CA ASP A 40 31.00 15.17 -11.21
C ASP A 40 31.38 16.13 -10.08
N GLU A 41 32.27 15.73 -9.17
CA GLU A 41 32.71 16.58 -8.05
C GLU A 41 33.39 17.86 -8.55
N SER A 42 33.72 17.93 -9.85
CA SER A 42 34.22 19.14 -10.52
C SER A 42 33.14 20.04 -11.13
N LEU A 43 31.88 19.61 -11.20
CA LEU A 43 30.76 20.54 -11.33
C LEU A 43 30.66 21.27 -9.99
N GLU A 44 31.11 22.52 -9.97
CA GLU A 44 30.90 23.39 -8.82
C GLU A 44 29.40 23.34 -8.50
N VAL A 45 29.06 23.05 -7.23
CA VAL A 45 27.68 22.89 -6.75
C VAL A 45 26.80 24.11 -7.10
N GLU A 46 27.39 25.22 -7.50
CA GLU A 46 26.74 26.41 -8.06
C GLU A 46 26.16 26.26 -9.49
N GLU A 47 26.68 25.37 -10.35
CA GLU A 47 26.21 25.20 -11.74
C GLU A 47 25.09 24.16 -11.90
N LEU A 48 24.95 23.26 -10.91
CA LEU A 48 23.91 22.22 -10.92
C LEU A 48 22.47 22.75 -10.79
N PRO A 49 22.21 23.77 -9.95
CA PRO A 49 20.92 24.44 -9.91
C PRO A 49 20.54 25.02 -11.26
N GLU A 50 21.48 25.49 -12.08
CA GLU A 50 21.18 26.09 -13.39
C GLU A 50 20.75 25.06 -14.43
N GLN A 51 21.41 23.89 -14.50
CA GLN A 51 21.01 22.82 -15.43
C GLN A 51 19.70 22.14 -15.01
N ILE A 52 19.53 21.92 -13.70
CA ILE A 52 18.26 21.44 -13.16
C ILE A 52 17.18 22.49 -13.39
N ALA A 53 17.44 23.78 -13.17
CA ALA A 53 16.49 24.87 -13.44
C ALA A 53 16.16 25.02 -14.94
N LEU A 54 17.08 24.67 -15.84
CA LEU A 54 16.85 24.73 -17.29
C LEU A 54 15.78 23.73 -17.76
N HIS A 55 15.69 22.59 -17.06
CA HIS A 55 14.76 21.50 -17.36
C HIS A 55 13.70 21.31 -16.27
N ALA A 56 13.77 22.09 -15.20
CA ALA A 56 12.84 22.02 -14.08
C ALA A 56 11.44 22.37 -14.57
N PRO A 57 10.41 21.67 -14.05
CA PRO A 57 9.04 22.05 -14.31
C PRO A 57 8.86 23.52 -13.96
N LYS A 58 8.37 24.32 -14.92
CA LYS A 58 8.20 25.76 -14.68
C LYS A 58 7.29 26.00 -13.48
N LYS A 59 6.28 25.14 -13.33
CA LYS A 59 5.35 25.06 -12.19
C LYS A 59 4.78 23.63 -12.10
N ILE A 60 4.57 23.17 -10.87
CA ILE A 60 3.69 22.03 -10.57
C ILE A 60 2.35 22.63 -10.17
N LEU A 61 1.27 22.15 -10.77
CA LEU A 61 -0.09 22.57 -10.48
C LEU A 61 -0.86 21.39 -9.91
N THR A 62 -1.56 21.61 -8.81
CA THR A 62 -2.45 20.61 -8.23
C THR A 62 -3.88 21.12 -8.36
N PHE A 63 -4.73 20.30 -8.97
CA PHE A 63 -6.14 20.60 -9.20
C PHE A 63 -6.98 19.52 -8.57
N ASP A 64 -7.99 19.91 -7.82
CA ASP A 64 -9.11 19.02 -7.56
C ASP A 64 -9.83 18.79 -8.90
N CYS A 65 -9.80 17.54 -9.37
CA CYS A 65 -10.41 17.13 -10.63
C CYS A 65 -11.66 16.29 -10.43
N GLU A 66 -12.07 16.11 -9.17
CA GLU A 66 -13.38 15.60 -8.80
C GLU A 66 -14.39 16.78 -8.77
N CYS A 67 -15.68 16.47 -8.77
CA CYS A 67 -16.78 17.44 -8.67
C CYS A 67 -17.04 18.33 -9.92
N ILE A 68 -16.94 17.76 -11.12
CA ILE A 68 -17.49 18.37 -12.34
C ILE A 68 -19.02 18.24 -12.34
N GLU A 69 -19.68 19.20 -11.71
CA GLU A 69 -21.14 19.19 -11.48
C GLU A 69 -21.83 20.42 -12.06
N ASN A 70 -21.09 21.52 -12.21
CA ASN A 70 -21.59 22.79 -12.67
C ASN A 70 -21.18 23.07 -14.12
N PRO A 71 -22.01 23.82 -14.89
CA PRO A 71 -21.67 24.20 -16.26
C PRO A 71 -20.37 24.98 -16.41
N GLU A 72 -19.85 25.61 -15.36
CA GLU A 72 -18.69 26.51 -15.38
C GLU A 72 -17.37 25.83 -14.95
N ASP A 73 -17.41 24.61 -14.40
CA ASP A 73 -16.22 23.99 -13.79
C ASP A 73 -15.08 23.82 -14.80
N TYR A 74 -15.41 23.39 -16.01
CA TYR A 74 -14.45 23.26 -17.10
C TYR A 74 -13.84 24.59 -17.55
N ALA A 75 -14.61 25.68 -17.52
CA ALA A 75 -14.09 27.01 -17.80
C ALA A 75 -13.17 27.47 -16.66
N GLY A 76 -13.55 27.24 -15.41
CA GLY A 76 -12.73 27.53 -14.23
C GLY A 76 -11.37 26.83 -14.31
N LEU A 77 -11.38 25.52 -14.55
CA LEU A 77 -10.16 24.72 -14.72
C LEU A 77 -9.30 25.26 -15.87
N PHE A 78 -9.92 25.60 -17.02
CA PHE A 78 -9.18 26.17 -18.16
C PHE A 78 -8.57 27.54 -17.86
N ILE A 79 -9.27 28.39 -17.11
CA ILE A 79 -8.76 29.68 -16.64
C ILE A 79 -7.52 29.48 -15.76
N HIS A 80 -7.51 28.46 -14.90
CA HIS A 80 -6.33 28.16 -14.10
C HIS A 80 -5.13 27.76 -14.96
N PHE A 81 -5.31 26.94 -16.00
CA PHE A 81 -4.25 26.62 -16.93
C PHE A 81 -3.66 27.88 -17.59
N VAL A 82 -4.54 28.74 -18.10
CA VAL A 82 -4.14 30.00 -18.76
C VAL A 82 -3.41 30.93 -17.79
N THR A 83 -3.91 31.04 -16.56
CA THR A 83 -3.34 31.92 -15.53
C THR A 83 -1.93 31.46 -15.14
N HIS A 84 -1.76 30.18 -14.86
CA HIS A 84 -0.46 29.66 -14.42
C HIS A 84 0.59 29.62 -15.52
N ALA A 85 0.14 29.44 -16.76
CA ALA A 85 0.99 29.51 -17.95
C ALA A 85 1.27 30.95 -18.44
N ASP A 86 0.77 31.98 -17.74
CA ASP A 86 0.95 33.40 -18.06
C ASP A 86 0.47 33.78 -19.48
N LEU A 87 -0.76 33.35 -19.80
CA LEU A 87 -1.38 33.45 -21.13
C LEU A 87 -2.67 34.29 -21.15
N ASN A 88 -2.93 35.04 -20.08
CA ASN A 88 -4.19 35.78 -19.88
C ASN A 88 -4.50 36.80 -20.99
N ASP A 89 -3.47 37.34 -21.64
CA ASP A 89 -3.58 38.30 -22.74
C ASP A 89 -3.90 37.64 -24.10
N LYS A 90 -3.62 36.34 -24.23
CA LYS A 90 -3.80 35.58 -25.47
C LYS A 90 -5.14 34.86 -25.56
N VAL A 91 -5.77 34.63 -24.42
CA VAL A 91 -7.00 33.84 -24.31
C VAL A 91 -8.16 34.71 -23.83
N SER A 92 -9.29 34.64 -24.54
CA SER A 92 -10.51 35.36 -24.20
C SER A 92 -11.76 34.50 -24.40
N GLU A 93 -12.90 34.98 -23.88
CA GLU A 93 -14.23 34.36 -24.04
C GLU A 93 -14.27 32.85 -23.72
N ILE A 94 -13.71 32.46 -22.59
CA ILE A 94 -13.78 31.08 -22.10
C ILE A 94 -15.20 30.82 -21.61
N ARG A 95 -15.86 29.81 -22.19
CA ARG A 95 -17.20 29.35 -21.82
C ARG A 95 -17.23 27.84 -21.79
N SER A 96 -17.84 27.27 -20.77
CA SER A 96 -18.16 25.85 -20.73
C SER A 96 -19.65 25.62 -20.61
N SER A 97 -20.06 24.39 -20.88
CA SER A 97 -21.41 23.93 -20.63
C SER A 97 -21.36 22.50 -20.14
N TYR A 98 -22.25 22.14 -19.23
CA TYR A 98 -22.47 20.78 -18.80
C TYR A 98 -23.97 20.46 -18.88
N ASN A 99 -24.30 19.33 -19.50
CA ASN A 99 -25.64 18.79 -19.61
C ASN A 99 -25.64 17.38 -19.02
N TYR A 100 -26.14 17.29 -17.78
CA TYR A 100 -26.24 16.05 -17.02
C TYR A 100 -27.13 15.01 -17.73
N ASP A 101 -28.28 15.43 -18.26
CA ASP A 101 -29.25 14.52 -18.89
C ASP A 101 -28.67 13.79 -20.11
N ASN A 102 -27.76 14.44 -20.83
CA ASN A 102 -27.13 13.90 -22.04
C ASN A 102 -25.68 13.44 -21.81
N GLU A 103 -25.19 13.47 -20.57
CA GLU A 103 -23.78 13.15 -20.24
C GLU A 103 -22.80 13.90 -21.15
N GLN A 104 -23.02 15.20 -21.39
CA GLN A 104 -22.23 15.99 -22.34
C GLN A 104 -21.65 17.24 -21.68
N ALA A 105 -20.36 17.45 -21.90
CA ALA A 105 -19.66 18.66 -21.50
C ALA A 105 -19.02 19.31 -22.73
N SER A 106 -18.86 20.64 -22.70
CA SER A 106 -18.16 21.36 -23.74
C SER A 106 -17.34 22.52 -23.19
N LEU A 107 -16.29 22.87 -23.91
CA LEU A 107 -15.51 24.08 -23.69
C LEU A 107 -15.34 24.82 -25.02
N SER A 108 -15.50 26.13 -24.98
CA SER A 108 -15.22 27.07 -26.05
C SER A 108 -14.33 28.19 -25.53
N CYS A 109 -13.32 28.58 -26.29
CA CYS A 109 -12.45 29.71 -25.98
C CYS A 109 -12.01 30.42 -27.28
N ILE A 110 -11.47 31.63 -27.15
CA ILE A 110 -10.82 32.37 -28.22
C ILE A 110 -9.34 32.48 -27.90
N ILE A 111 -8.48 32.05 -28.82
CA ILE A 111 -7.02 32.16 -28.71
C ILE A 111 -6.52 32.96 -29.91
N ASP A 112 -5.83 34.09 -29.65
CA ASP A 112 -5.35 35.00 -30.70
C ASP A 112 -6.45 35.39 -31.72
N GLY A 113 -7.68 35.62 -31.22
CA GLY A 113 -8.85 35.98 -32.03
C GLY A 113 -9.50 34.82 -32.81
N LYS A 114 -9.03 33.58 -32.66
CA LYS A 114 -9.62 32.39 -33.29
C LYS A 114 -10.42 31.58 -32.27
N LYS A 115 -11.65 31.22 -32.64
CA LYS A 115 -12.54 30.41 -31.81
C LYS A 115 -12.15 28.93 -31.87
N HIS A 116 -12.07 28.30 -30.70
CA HIS A 116 -11.83 26.88 -30.49
C HIS A 116 -12.94 26.31 -29.63
N SER A 117 -13.48 25.15 -30.00
CA SER A 117 -14.54 24.49 -29.22
C SER A 117 -14.45 22.98 -29.39
N LYS A 118 -14.67 22.25 -28.30
CA LYS A 118 -14.84 20.80 -28.32
C LYS A 118 -15.95 20.41 -27.34
N THR A 119 -16.65 19.34 -27.68
CA THR A 119 -17.66 18.69 -26.83
C THR A 119 -17.20 17.24 -26.64
N TRP A 120 -17.41 16.70 -25.45
CA TRP A 120 -17.06 15.33 -25.09
C TRP A 120 -18.14 14.72 -24.19
N LYS A 121 -18.03 13.41 -23.97
CA LYS A 121 -18.91 12.66 -23.08
C LYS A 121 -18.40 12.81 -21.65
N GLN A 122 -19.30 13.07 -20.70
CA GLN A 122 -19.03 13.21 -19.28
C GLN A 122 -19.72 12.07 -18.52
N SER A 123 -19.00 10.98 -18.29
CA SER A 123 -19.56 9.76 -17.68
C SER A 123 -19.42 9.68 -16.15
N SER A 124 -18.69 10.59 -15.54
CA SER A 124 -18.48 10.67 -14.10
C SER A 124 -18.46 12.13 -13.65
N ASP A 125 -18.25 12.35 -12.36
CA ASP A 125 -17.91 13.63 -11.74
C ASP A 125 -16.43 14.02 -11.90
N TRP A 126 -15.63 13.19 -12.58
CA TRP A 126 -14.22 13.47 -12.84
C TRP A 126 -14.00 14.21 -14.15
N VAL A 127 -12.95 15.04 -14.22
CA VAL A 127 -12.51 15.64 -15.49
C VAL A 127 -12.25 14.56 -16.55
N ALA A 128 -12.86 14.71 -17.73
CA ALA A 128 -12.74 13.74 -18.82
C ALA A 128 -11.36 13.77 -19.50
N GLU A 129 -10.88 12.63 -19.99
CA GLU A 129 -9.60 12.55 -20.72
C GLU A 129 -9.62 13.42 -21.98
N GLU A 130 -10.75 13.47 -22.69
CA GLU A 130 -10.91 14.25 -23.91
C GLU A 130 -10.77 15.76 -23.69
N TYR A 131 -11.00 16.24 -22.46
CA TYR A 131 -10.72 17.62 -22.06
C TYR A 131 -9.21 17.84 -22.02
N PHE A 132 -8.44 17.00 -21.32
CA PHE A 132 -6.99 17.14 -21.26
C PHE A 132 -6.34 17.05 -22.63
N GLU A 133 -6.78 16.13 -23.47
CA GLU A 133 -6.31 16.05 -24.86
C GLU A 133 -6.55 17.36 -25.62
N PHE A 134 -7.74 17.96 -25.46
CA PHE A 134 -8.09 19.21 -26.13
C PHE A 134 -7.23 20.38 -25.63
N VAL A 135 -7.10 20.52 -24.30
CA VAL A 135 -6.27 21.55 -23.69
C VAL A 135 -4.81 21.40 -24.11
N ASN A 136 -4.25 20.19 -24.04
CA ASN A 136 -2.86 19.92 -24.43
C ASN A 136 -2.63 20.19 -25.92
N GLN A 137 -3.57 19.85 -26.80
CA GLN A 137 -3.50 20.19 -28.22
C GLN A 137 -3.49 21.70 -28.48
N LEU A 138 -4.34 22.46 -27.76
CA LEU A 138 -4.37 23.92 -27.89
C LEU A 138 -3.05 24.52 -27.38
N PHE A 139 -2.61 24.16 -26.20
CA PHE A 139 -1.41 24.74 -25.60
C PHE A 139 -0.13 24.35 -26.36
N GLY A 140 -0.02 23.10 -26.82
CA GLY A 140 1.12 22.65 -27.61
C GLY A 140 1.19 23.38 -28.95
N LYS A 141 0.04 23.58 -29.62
CA LYS A 141 -0.02 24.24 -30.93
C LYS A 141 0.24 25.75 -30.86
N TYR A 142 -0.34 26.45 -29.89
CA TYR A 142 -0.33 27.92 -29.86
C TYR A 142 0.76 28.49 -28.97
N PHE A 143 1.13 27.78 -27.89
CA PHE A 143 2.02 28.31 -26.86
C PHE A 143 3.31 27.52 -26.71
N LYS A 144 3.44 26.38 -27.41
CA LYS A 144 4.55 25.44 -27.22
C LYS A 144 4.69 25.01 -25.75
N ILE A 145 3.55 24.77 -25.12
CA ILE A 145 3.43 24.28 -23.75
C ILE A 145 2.80 22.90 -23.81
N ASN A 146 3.36 21.96 -23.06
CA ASN A 146 2.74 20.65 -22.85
C ASN A 146 2.53 20.43 -21.36
N PHE A 147 1.43 19.75 -21.06
CA PHE A 147 1.11 19.31 -19.71
C PHE A 147 1.47 17.84 -19.58
N VAL A 148 2.13 17.50 -18.48
CA VAL A 148 2.28 16.10 -18.10
C VAL A 148 1.50 15.83 -16.83
N SER A 149 0.60 14.87 -16.92
CA SER A 149 -0.18 14.35 -15.80
C SER A 149 0.66 13.41 -14.95
N LEU A 150 0.68 13.65 -13.66
CA LEU A 150 1.14 12.71 -12.65
C LEU A 150 -0.03 11.80 -12.22
N PRO A 151 0.26 10.61 -11.67
CA PRO A 151 -0.78 9.78 -11.06
C PRO A 151 -1.58 10.59 -10.02
N ALA A 152 -2.91 10.54 -10.12
CA ALA A 152 -3.77 11.25 -9.18
C ALA A 152 -3.59 10.70 -7.75
N VAL A 153 -3.53 11.60 -6.76
CA VAL A 153 -3.46 11.27 -5.34
C VAL A 153 -4.64 11.93 -4.64
N ASP A 154 -5.47 11.14 -3.97
CA ASP A 154 -6.58 11.65 -3.13
C ASP A 154 -7.46 12.67 -3.86
N GLN A 155 -7.99 12.28 -5.04
CA GLN A 155 -8.89 13.08 -5.89
C GLN A 155 -8.24 14.28 -6.61
N CYS A 156 -6.98 14.57 -6.31
CA CYS A 156 -6.22 15.64 -6.94
C CYS A 156 -5.43 15.13 -8.14
N LEU A 157 -5.52 15.88 -9.25
CA LEU A 157 -4.64 15.75 -10.40
C LEU A 157 -3.45 16.71 -10.23
N GLU A 158 -2.25 16.17 -10.32
CA GLU A 158 -1.04 16.98 -10.37
C GLU A 158 -0.54 17.07 -11.83
N LEU A 159 -0.31 18.30 -12.28
CA LEU A 159 0.12 18.62 -13.63
C LEU A 159 1.42 19.39 -13.60
N ILE A 160 2.36 18.92 -14.41
CA ILE A 160 3.63 19.58 -14.63
C ILE A 160 3.56 20.36 -15.95
N ILE A 161 3.81 21.67 -15.88
CA ILE A 161 3.89 22.53 -17.07
C ILE A 161 5.31 22.53 -17.60
N LEU A 162 5.47 22.13 -18.86
CA LEU A 162 6.75 22.12 -19.56
C LEU A 162 6.64 22.87 -20.88
N ASP A 163 7.75 23.44 -21.33
CA ASP A 163 7.87 23.82 -22.73
C ASP A 163 7.96 22.57 -23.63
N THR A 164 7.66 22.73 -24.92
CA THR A 164 7.59 21.61 -25.88
C THR A 164 8.94 20.93 -26.14
N GLU A 165 10.07 21.58 -25.90
CA GLU A 165 11.38 20.95 -26.04
C GLU A 165 11.65 20.01 -24.86
N ASN A 166 11.31 20.43 -23.64
CA ASN A 166 11.45 19.66 -22.41
C ASN A 166 10.37 18.58 -22.25
N SER A 167 9.20 18.74 -22.89
CA SER A 167 8.10 17.80 -22.74
C SER A 167 8.37 16.42 -23.32
N LYS A 168 9.16 16.31 -24.40
CA LYS A 168 9.51 14.98 -24.96
C LYS A 168 10.39 14.19 -24.00
N ILE A 169 11.29 14.88 -23.33
CA ILE A 169 12.21 14.30 -22.34
C ILE A 169 11.42 13.89 -21.10
N ALA A 170 10.53 14.76 -20.63
CA ALA A 170 9.66 14.47 -19.50
C ALA A 170 8.61 13.38 -19.80
N GLN A 171 8.04 13.33 -21.00
CA GLN A 171 7.07 12.28 -21.34
C GLN A 171 7.77 10.91 -21.41
N VAL A 172 9.00 10.85 -21.93
CA VAL A 172 9.85 9.63 -21.85
C VAL A 172 10.21 9.30 -20.38
N PHE A 173 10.40 10.29 -19.51
CA PHE A 173 10.55 10.10 -18.06
C PHE A 173 9.29 9.50 -17.44
N PHE A 174 8.10 10.07 -17.68
CA PHE A 174 6.85 9.57 -17.11
C PHE A 174 6.44 8.21 -17.67
N ASP A 175 6.66 7.96 -18.97
CA ASP A 175 6.43 6.64 -19.55
C ASP A 175 7.38 5.57 -18.98
N ARG A 176 8.55 5.95 -18.42
CA ARG A 176 9.52 5.04 -17.79
C ARG A 176 9.40 4.93 -16.27
N VAL A 177 9.07 6.02 -15.58
CA VAL A 177 9.04 6.14 -14.11
C VAL A 177 7.61 6.02 -13.59
N GLY A 178 6.67 6.73 -14.21
CA GLY A 178 5.24 6.63 -13.93
C GLY A 178 4.57 5.68 -14.90
N GLY A 179 5.26 4.57 -15.24
CA GLY A 179 4.92 3.67 -16.33
C GLY A 179 3.41 3.57 -16.51
N LYS A 180 2.96 3.65 -17.77
CA LYS A 180 1.65 3.14 -18.14
C LYS A 180 1.59 1.70 -17.64
N ILE A 181 1.11 1.53 -16.42
CA ILE A 181 0.54 0.30 -15.95
C ILE A 181 -0.68 0.21 -16.85
N ASP A 182 -0.52 -0.56 -17.92
CA ASP A 182 -1.66 -1.02 -18.69
C ASP A 182 -2.64 -1.56 -17.62
N PRO A 183 -3.89 -1.09 -17.53
CA PRO A 183 -4.82 -1.55 -16.50
C PRO A 183 -4.98 -3.09 -16.49
N ASP A 184 -4.62 -3.74 -17.59
CA ASP A 184 -4.49 -5.20 -17.71
C ASP A 184 -3.24 -5.80 -17.01
N GLU A 185 -2.13 -5.08 -16.89
CA GLU A 185 -0.92 -5.50 -16.17
C GLU A 185 -1.07 -5.35 -14.64
N GLU A 186 -1.83 -4.37 -14.15
CA GLU A 186 -2.18 -4.28 -12.72
C GLU A 186 -2.99 -5.51 -12.28
N SER A 187 -3.82 -6.06 -13.18
CA SER A 187 -4.51 -7.33 -12.96
C SER A 187 -3.51 -8.48 -12.80
N GLY A 188 -2.44 -8.51 -13.61
CA GLY A 188 -1.40 -9.52 -13.55
C GLY A 188 -0.64 -9.52 -12.22
N TYR A 189 -0.25 -8.35 -11.72
CA TYR A 189 0.43 -8.23 -10.43
C TYR A 189 -0.49 -8.52 -9.25
N ARG A 190 -1.76 -8.09 -9.30
CA ARG A 190 -2.74 -8.42 -8.26
C ARG A 190 -3.05 -9.93 -8.24
N ILE A 191 -3.15 -10.57 -9.40
CA ILE A 191 -3.31 -12.03 -9.54
C ILE A 191 -2.06 -12.74 -8.99
N LEU A 192 -0.86 -12.28 -9.36
CA LEU A 192 0.40 -12.86 -8.89
C LEU A 192 0.55 -12.75 -7.36
N LEU A 193 0.26 -11.58 -6.77
CA LEU A 193 0.24 -11.38 -5.32
C LEU A 193 -0.79 -12.27 -4.64
N THR A 194 -1.99 -12.40 -5.22
CA THR A 194 -3.03 -13.30 -4.69
C THR A 194 -2.56 -14.76 -4.69
N ILE A 195 -1.87 -15.21 -5.75
CA ILE A 195 -1.28 -16.55 -5.82
C ILE A 195 -0.19 -16.71 -4.76
N ILE A 196 0.70 -15.73 -4.59
CA ILE A 196 1.78 -15.75 -3.59
C ILE A 196 1.19 -15.85 -2.18
N PHE A 197 0.21 -15.00 -1.82
CA PHE A 197 -0.44 -15.04 -0.51
C PHE A 197 -1.17 -16.35 -0.26
N SER A 198 -1.80 -16.93 -1.29
CA SER A 198 -2.45 -18.24 -1.20
C SER A 198 -1.45 -19.37 -0.92
N ILE A 199 -0.29 -19.35 -1.57
CA ILE A 199 0.79 -20.32 -1.33
C ILE A 199 1.35 -20.18 0.08
N ILE A 200 1.61 -18.94 0.53
CA ILE A 200 2.09 -18.66 1.90
C ILE A 200 1.06 -19.16 2.93
N GLY A 201 -0.23 -18.88 2.73
CA GLY A 201 -1.31 -19.36 3.59
C GLY A 201 -1.37 -20.89 3.67
N LEU A 202 -1.19 -21.58 2.54
CA LEU A 202 -1.14 -23.05 2.50
C LEU A 202 0.06 -23.61 3.28
N ILE A 203 1.24 -22.99 3.16
CA ILE A 203 2.44 -23.39 3.89
C ILE A 203 2.22 -23.22 5.40
N ILE A 204 1.73 -22.06 5.83
CA ILE A 204 1.47 -21.77 7.25
C ILE A 204 0.45 -22.75 7.83
N THR A 205 -0.67 -22.97 7.16
CA THR A 205 -1.71 -23.91 7.62
C THR A 205 -1.18 -25.35 7.71
N THR A 206 -0.33 -25.76 6.77
CA THR A 206 0.32 -27.07 6.80
C THR A 206 1.29 -27.20 7.98
N LEU A 207 2.12 -26.19 8.24
CA LEU A 207 3.07 -26.18 9.37
C LEU A 207 2.36 -26.20 10.72
N VAL A 208 1.28 -25.41 10.86
CA VAL A 208 0.44 -25.39 12.05
C VAL A 208 -0.23 -26.75 12.26
N GLY A 209 -0.80 -27.33 11.20
CA GLY A 209 -1.41 -28.67 11.24
C GLY A 209 -0.40 -29.74 11.66
N TRP A 210 0.82 -29.70 11.13
CA TRP A 210 1.90 -30.60 11.52
C TRP A 210 2.29 -30.46 12.99
N TYR A 211 2.42 -29.22 13.48
CA TYR A 211 2.74 -28.93 14.88
C TYR A 211 1.68 -29.53 15.82
N PHE A 212 0.39 -29.30 15.53
CA PHE A 212 -0.69 -29.87 16.32
C PHE A 212 -0.75 -31.40 16.21
N PHE A 213 -0.52 -31.96 15.02
CA PHE A 213 -0.47 -33.41 14.84
C PHE A 213 0.64 -34.06 15.69
N GLY A 214 1.85 -33.48 15.69
CA GLY A 214 2.94 -33.92 16.55
C GLY A 214 2.64 -33.76 18.04
N PHE A 215 1.94 -32.69 18.42
CA PHE A 215 1.47 -32.48 19.80
C PHE A 215 0.48 -33.56 20.24
N TRP A 216 -0.51 -33.89 19.40
CA TRP A 216 -1.51 -34.93 19.68
C TRP A 216 -0.89 -36.33 19.81
N ILE A 217 0.09 -36.67 18.96
CA ILE A 217 0.83 -37.94 19.08
C ILE A 217 1.60 -37.99 20.41
N SER A 218 2.31 -36.92 20.75
CA SER A 218 3.10 -36.84 21.99
C SER A 218 2.22 -36.92 23.24
N PHE A 219 1.04 -36.29 23.20
CA PHE A 219 0.04 -36.35 24.26
C PHE A 219 -0.55 -37.75 24.41
N GLY A 220 -0.87 -38.42 23.29
CA GLY A 220 -1.36 -39.81 23.28
C GLY A 220 -0.36 -40.80 23.87
N ILE A 221 0.92 -40.69 23.50
CA ILE A 221 2.00 -41.51 24.08
C ILE A 221 2.12 -41.28 25.60
N SER A 222 2.02 -40.02 26.03
CA SER A 222 2.09 -39.67 27.45
C SER A 222 0.93 -40.27 28.25
N ILE A 223 -0.32 -40.20 27.73
CA ILE A 223 -1.47 -40.84 28.36
C ILE A 223 -1.29 -42.36 28.42
N GLY A 224 -0.83 -42.98 27.33
CA GLY A 224 -0.55 -44.42 27.31
C GLY A 224 0.43 -44.84 28.41
N PHE A 225 1.49 -44.07 28.62
CA PHE A 225 2.46 -44.32 29.69
C PHE A 225 1.85 -44.18 31.09
N TRP A 226 1.01 -43.16 31.32
CA TRP A 226 0.31 -42.98 32.60
C TRP A 226 -0.70 -44.08 32.89
N VAL A 227 -1.43 -44.56 31.88
CA VAL A 227 -2.37 -45.68 32.02
C VAL A 227 -1.62 -46.97 32.36
N ILE A 228 -0.51 -47.27 31.67
CA ILE A 228 0.33 -48.43 31.99
C ILE A 228 0.89 -48.32 33.40
N PHE A 229 1.41 -47.16 33.79
CA PHE A 229 1.93 -46.93 35.14
C PHE A 229 0.86 -47.11 36.22
N ALA A 230 -0.35 -46.57 35.99
CA ALA A 230 -1.48 -46.74 36.90
C ALA A 230 -1.92 -48.21 37.03
N LEU A 231 -1.97 -48.95 35.91
CA LEU A 231 -2.26 -50.39 35.90
C LEU A 231 -1.22 -51.20 36.67
N VAL A 232 0.08 -50.94 36.44
CA VAL A 232 1.16 -51.62 37.19
C VAL A 232 1.04 -51.34 38.68
N LYS A 233 0.72 -50.09 39.07
CA LYS A 233 0.52 -49.73 40.48
C LYS A 233 -0.70 -50.42 41.08
N ALA A 234 -1.81 -50.51 40.33
CA ALA A 234 -3.01 -51.21 40.76
C ALA A 234 -2.76 -52.71 40.96
N ILE A 235 -2.08 -53.37 40.02
CA ILE A 235 -1.70 -54.79 40.15
C ILE A 235 -0.83 -55.02 41.38
N ARG A 236 0.14 -54.15 41.65
CA ARG A 236 0.97 -54.25 42.87
C ARG A 236 0.16 -54.12 44.15
N ILE A 237 -0.85 -53.26 44.17
CA ILE A 237 -1.74 -53.10 45.32
C ILE A 237 -2.59 -54.35 45.52
N VAL A 238 -3.18 -54.89 44.45
CA VAL A 238 -4.01 -56.10 44.51
C VAL A 238 -3.17 -57.30 44.98
N ASN A 239 -1.99 -57.52 44.41
CA ASN A 239 -1.10 -58.61 44.85
C ASN A 239 -0.64 -58.44 46.30
N ALA A 240 -0.44 -57.20 46.76
CA ALA A 240 -0.11 -56.93 48.17
C ALA A 240 -1.30 -57.21 49.10
N GLN A 241 -2.53 -56.96 48.64
CA GLN A 241 -3.75 -57.30 49.38
C GLN A 241 -3.96 -58.81 49.44
N GLU A 242 -3.81 -59.54 48.32
CA GLU A 242 -3.89 -61.01 48.31
C GLU A 242 -2.84 -61.65 49.23
N ALA A 243 -1.59 -61.15 49.19
CA ALA A 243 -0.54 -61.61 50.11
C ALA A 243 -0.85 -61.30 51.58
N GLN A 244 -1.50 -60.17 51.86
CA GLN A 244 -1.94 -59.82 53.20
C GLN A 244 -3.09 -60.74 53.67
N GLU A 245 -4.08 -61.02 52.82
CA GLU A 245 -5.19 -61.93 53.12
C GLU A 245 -4.70 -63.36 53.36
N GLU A 246 -3.75 -63.84 52.56
CA GLU A 246 -3.13 -65.16 52.73
C GLU A 246 -2.36 -65.24 54.06
N PHE A 247 -1.58 -64.20 54.39
CA PHE A 247 -0.86 -64.10 55.65
C PHE A 247 -1.79 -64.01 56.86
N GLU A 248 -2.89 -63.24 56.78
CA GLU A 248 -3.91 -63.14 57.84
C GLU A 248 -4.62 -64.49 58.06
N LYS A 249 -4.86 -65.25 56.98
CA LYS A 249 -5.44 -66.60 57.07
C LYS A 249 -4.46 -67.59 57.71
N GLU A 250 -3.18 -67.57 57.33
CA GLU A 250 -2.15 -68.41 57.93
C GLU A 250 -1.96 -68.09 59.42
N LEU A 251 -2.05 -66.81 59.80
CA LEU A 251 -2.05 -66.34 61.18
C LEU A 251 -3.24 -66.86 62.01
N GLN A 252 -4.43 -66.92 61.40
CA GLN A 252 -5.62 -67.49 62.06
C GLN A 252 -5.49 -69.01 62.25
N GLU A 253 -4.93 -69.70 61.26
CA GLU A 253 -4.74 -71.16 61.32
C GLU A 253 -3.58 -71.57 62.24
N ASN A 254 -2.59 -70.69 62.45
CA ASN A 254 -1.41 -70.97 63.26
C ASN A 254 -0.98 -69.77 64.15
N PRO A 255 -1.66 -69.54 65.29
CA PRO A 255 -1.40 -68.37 66.14
C PRO A 255 0.00 -68.36 66.79
N GLU A 256 0.69 -69.50 66.86
CA GLU A 256 2.07 -69.58 67.35
C GLU A 256 3.08 -68.89 66.41
N MET A 257 2.70 -68.68 65.14
CA MET A 257 3.52 -67.99 64.14
C MET A 257 3.80 -66.52 64.50
N ILE A 258 2.86 -65.84 65.18
CA ILE A 258 3.03 -64.46 65.68
C ILE A 258 4.24 -64.36 66.60
N GLY A 259 4.38 -65.34 67.50
CA GLY A 259 5.47 -65.37 68.47
C GLY A 259 6.84 -65.49 67.80
N LYS A 260 6.94 -66.32 66.75
CA LYS A 260 8.19 -66.48 65.99
C LYS A 260 8.56 -65.23 65.18
N LEU A 261 7.60 -64.64 64.47
CA LEU A 261 7.80 -63.40 63.70
C LEU A 261 8.23 -62.23 64.58
N ALA A 262 7.67 -62.10 65.79
CA ALA A 262 8.07 -61.06 66.74
C ALA A 262 9.52 -61.21 67.22
N VAL A 263 9.97 -62.46 67.44
CA VAL A 263 11.36 -62.74 67.82
C VAL A 263 12.32 -62.44 66.66
N GLU A 264 12.01 -62.90 65.44
CA GLU A 264 12.83 -62.61 64.25
C GLU A 264 12.93 -61.10 63.97
N PHE A 265 11.82 -60.37 64.06
CA PHE A 265 11.82 -58.92 63.86
C PHE A 265 12.68 -58.18 64.90
N MET A 266 12.65 -58.62 66.16
CA MET A 266 13.49 -58.06 67.22
C MET A 266 14.97 -58.38 67.05
N GLU A 267 15.32 -59.52 66.46
CA GLU A 267 16.70 -59.84 66.10
C GLU A 267 17.19 -58.99 64.90
N GLU A 268 16.35 -58.77 63.90
CA GLU A 268 16.71 -57.96 62.73
C GLU A 268 16.89 -56.48 63.10
N LEU A 269 16.04 -55.93 63.98
CA LEU A 269 16.21 -54.58 64.52
C LEU A 269 17.50 -54.42 65.35
N LYS A 270 17.97 -55.50 66.00
CA LYS A 270 19.27 -55.47 66.69
C LYS A 270 20.45 -55.43 65.72
N LYS A 271 20.33 -55.98 64.51
CA LYS A 271 21.39 -55.94 63.48
C LYS A 271 21.52 -54.58 62.78
N GLN A 272 20.46 -53.77 62.79
CA GLN A 272 20.47 -52.43 62.18
C GLN A 272 20.97 -51.32 63.12
N LYS A 273 21.26 -51.64 64.38
CA LYS A 273 21.94 -50.77 65.35
C LYS A 273 23.42 -51.11 65.43
#